data_AF-A0A5C3E2T7-F1
#
_entry.id   AF-A0A5C3E2T7-F1
#
_cell.length_a   1.000
_cell.length_b   1.000
_cell.length_c   1.000
_cell.angle_alpha   90.00
_cell.angle_beta   90.00
_cell.angle_gamma   90.00
#
_symmetry.space_group_name_H-M   'P 1'
#
loop_
_entity.id
_entity.type
_entity.pdbx_description
1 polymer ?
#
loop_
_entity_poly.entity_id
_entity_poly.type
_entity_poly.pdbx_seq_one_letter_code
_entity_poly.pdbx_strand_id
1 'polypeptide(L)'
;MLFPRVISFATVVALMAASCVWSWYIRPDAAIWNYGEQISTGVQRLNRFLDQLAEAGYHRPPPNAAQDFFNMMDRRGFFTRGGANELQAREWNFYYQPIFEQYQREQEAAARAAARAAQEEREAAARAAQEEQAGEHASEDPAVWAAALSAWGAERPQAPRRSRWWRG
;
A
#
# COMPACT_ATOMS: atom_id res chain seq x y z
N MET A 1 -42.49 -5.60 10.23
CA MET A 1 -41.51 -6.37 11.03
C MET A 1 -40.31 -6.64 10.15
N LEU A 2 -39.21 -5.89 10.36
CA LEU A 2 -37.97 -5.96 9.57
C LEU A 2 -37.09 -7.09 10.14
N PHE A 3 -36.67 -8.02 9.28
CA PHE A 3 -35.92 -9.23 9.63
C PHE A 3 -34.57 -8.90 10.30
N PRO A 4 -34.19 -9.59 11.40
CA PRO A 4 -32.89 -9.41 12.02
C PRO A 4 -31.82 -10.25 11.30
N ARG A 5 -30.73 -9.57 10.91
CA ARG A 5 -29.32 -9.98 11.05
C ARG A 5 -29.05 -11.49 11.14
N VAL A 6 -29.09 -12.21 10.02
CA VAL A 6 -28.36 -13.48 9.90
C VAL A 6 -26.93 -13.11 9.50
N ILE A 7 -26.11 -12.77 10.50
CA ILE A 7 -24.65 -12.77 10.32
C ILE A 7 -24.31 -14.26 10.12
N SER A 8 -24.11 -14.62 8.85
CA SER A 8 -23.86 -16.01 8.48
C SER A 8 -22.65 -16.52 9.25
N PHE A 9 -22.79 -17.70 9.88
CA PHE A 9 -21.71 -18.35 10.61
C PHE A 9 -20.46 -18.51 9.73
N ALA A 10 -20.67 -18.66 8.41
CA ALA A 10 -19.64 -18.68 7.38
C ALA A 10 -18.79 -17.39 7.33
N THR A 11 -19.39 -16.21 7.54
CA THR A 11 -18.65 -14.94 7.55
C THR A 11 -17.76 -14.82 8.78
N VAL A 12 -18.24 -15.29 9.94
CA VAL A 12 -17.43 -15.33 11.18
C VAL A 12 -16.30 -16.35 11.06
N VAL A 13 -16.56 -17.52 10.48
CA VAL A 13 -15.54 -18.55 10.24
C VAL A 13 -14.51 -18.09 9.20
N ALA A 14 -14.92 -17.37 8.14
CA ALA A 14 -13.99 -16.79 7.16
C ALA A 14 -13.12 -15.67 7.76
N LEU A 15 -13.68 -14.83 8.63
CA LEU A 15 -12.92 -13.83 9.39
C LEU A 15 -11.96 -14.47 10.41
N MET A 16 -12.35 -15.58 11.06
CA MET A 16 -11.50 -16.33 11.99
C MET A 16 -10.41 -17.15 11.28
N ALA A 17 -10.65 -17.63 10.05
CA ALA A 17 -9.63 -18.28 9.24
C ALA A 17 -8.56 -17.27 8.77
N ALA A 18 -8.96 -16.02 8.52
CA ALA A 18 -8.02 -14.94 8.20
C ALA A 18 -7.14 -14.53 9.39
N SER A 19 -7.56 -14.76 10.63
CA SER A 19 -6.81 -14.37 11.84
C SER A 19 -5.86 -15.43 12.41
N CYS A 20 -5.82 -16.65 11.85
CA CYS A 20 -4.99 -17.75 12.35
C CYS A 20 -3.79 -18.10 11.46
N VAL A 21 -3.57 -17.41 10.34
CA VAL A 21 -2.35 -17.61 9.55
C VAL A 21 -1.24 -16.76 10.15
N TRP A 22 -0.66 -17.23 11.25
CA TRP A 22 0.70 -16.84 11.60
C TRP A 22 1.58 -17.29 10.43
N SER A 23 1.94 -16.35 9.55
CA SER A 23 2.95 -16.60 8.52
C SER A 23 4.29 -16.75 9.23
N TRP A 24 4.57 -17.96 9.70
CA TRP A 24 5.85 -18.29 10.31
C TRP A 24 6.95 -17.99 9.31
N TYR A 25 7.85 -17.07 9.68
CA TYR A 25 8.92 -16.58 8.80
C TYR A 25 9.83 -17.74 8.36
N ILE A 26 10.18 -18.61 9.31
CA ILE A 26 10.84 -19.90 9.07
C ILE A 26 9.93 -21.03 9.60
N ARG A 27 9.97 -22.21 8.96
CA ARG A 27 9.29 -23.42 9.48
C ARG A 27 9.65 -23.64 10.96
N PRO A 28 8.68 -23.72 11.88
CA PRO A 28 8.94 -23.65 13.32
C PRO A 28 9.76 -24.81 13.87
N ASP A 29 9.76 -25.95 13.17
CA ASP A 29 10.48 -27.18 13.49
C ASP A 29 11.91 -27.22 12.91
N ALA A 30 12.36 -26.18 12.21
CA ALA A 30 13.70 -26.15 11.66
C ALA A 30 14.76 -25.88 12.75
N ALA A 31 15.78 -26.75 12.80
CA ALA A 31 16.93 -26.63 13.69
C ALA A 31 17.84 -25.47 13.30
N ILE A 32 17.86 -24.39 14.10
CA ILE A 32 18.76 -23.24 13.87
C ILE A 32 20.10 -23.37 14.60
N TRP A 33 20.17 -24.18 15.66
CA TRP A 33 21.42 -24.52 16.35
C TRP A 33 21.29 -25.85 17.11
N ASN A 34 22.38 -26.61 17.20
CA ASN A 34 22.42 -27.89 17.92
C ASN A 34 23.42 -27.86 19.08
N TYR A 35 23.15 -28.64 20.13
CA TYR A 35 24.06 -28.76 21.27
C TYR A 35 25.46 -29.21 20.86
N GLY A 36 26.48 -28.54 21.42
CA GLY A 36 27.89 -28.76 21.09
C GLY A 36 28.38 -27.98 19.87
N GLU A 37 27.49 -27.30 19.14
CA GLU A 37 27.85 -26.44 18.01
C GLU A 37 28.29 -25.04 18.49
N GLN A 38 29.21 -24.40 17.77
CA GLN A 38 29.57 -23.01 18.05
C GLN A 38 28.39 -22.07 17.74
N ILE A 39 28.19 -21.05 18.57
CA ILE A 39 27.14 -20.03 18.37
C ILE A 39 27.28 -19.37 16.99
N SER A 40 28.51 -19.10 16.55
CA SER A 40 28.83 -18.54 15.23
C SER A 40 28.25 -19.37 14.09
N THR A 41 28.27 -20.70 14.19
CA THR A 41 27.69 -21.59 13.17
C THR A 41 26.16 -21.50 13.15
N GLY A 42 25.53 -21.39 14.34
CA GLY A 42 24.09 -21.13 14.45
C GLY A 42 23.68 -19.80 13.83
N VAL A 43 24.44 -18.73 14.08
CA VAL A 43 24.22 -17.40 13.47
C VAL A 43 24.33 -17.48 11.95
N GLN A 44 25.36 -18.14 11.42
CA GLN A 44 25.52 -18.32 9.97
C GLN A 44 24.38 -19.12 9.35
N ARG A 45 23.93 -20.19 10.02
CA ARG A 45 22.81 -21.02 9.57
C ARG A 45 21.51 -20.21 9.53
N LEU A 46 21.23 -19.48 10.60
CA LEU A 46 20.06 -18.61 10.67
C LEU A 46 20.11 -17.56 9.56
N ASN A 47 21.22 -16.85 9.40
CA ASN A 47 21.40 -15.90 8.30
C ASN A 47 21.10 -16.56 6.95
N ARG A 48 21.64 -17.75 6.66
CA ARG A 48 21.33 -18.45 5.40
C ARG A 48 19.82 -18.67 5.19
N PHE A 49 19.06 -19.00 6.24
CA PHE A 49 17.60 -19.09 6.12
C PHE A 49 16.96 -17.73 5.82
N LEU A 50 17.41 -16.66 6.48
CA LEU A 50 16.93 -15.31 6.22
C LEU A 50 17.24 -14.85 4.78
N ASP A 51 18.40 -15.24 4.25
CA ASP A 51 18.82 -14.95 2.88
C ASP A 51 17.92 -15.64 1.86
N GLN A 52 17.64 -16.93 2.06
CA GLN A 52 16.71 -17.70 1.23
C GLN A 52 15.29 -17.12 1.25
N LEU A 53 14.86 -16.62 2.40
CA LEU A 53 13.56 -15.95 2.52
C LEU A 53 13.54 -14.61 1.79
N ALA A 54 14.63 -13.85 1.85
CA ALA A 54 14.77 -12.61 1.09
C ALA A 54 14.72 -12.87 -0.44
N GLU A 55 15.36 -13.94 -0.91
CA GLU A 55 15.28 -14.37 -2.32
C GLU A 55 13.85 -14.77 -2.73
N ALA A 56 13.07 -15.34 -1.81
CA ALA A 56 11.66 -15.65 -2.01
C ALA A 56 10.72 -14.44 -1.89
N GLY A 57 11.25 -13.22 -1.75
CA GLY A 57 10.49 -11.97 -1.70
C GLY A 57 10.00 -11.58 -0.31
N TYR A 58 10.42 -12.27 0.76
CA TYR A 58 10.12 -11.86 2.13
C TYR A 58 11.04 -10.73 2.58
N HIS A 59 10.53 -9.86 3.47
CA HIS A 59 11.33 -8.79 4.04
C HIS A 59 12.48 -9.37 4.87
N ARG A 60 13.73 -9.10 4.49
CA ARG A 60 14.92 -9.53 5.22
C ARG A 60 15.06 -8.73 6.53
N PRO A 61 15.24 -9.39 7.68
CA PRO A 61 15.55 -8.71 8.94
C PRO A 61 16.83 -7.86 8.87
N PRO A 62 17.02 -6.94 9.82
CA PRO A 62 18.28 -6.22 9.98
C PRO A 62 19.48 -7.19 10.04
N PRO A 63 20.63 -6.83 9.47
CA PRO A 63 21.77 -7.75 9.34
C PRO A 63 22.30 -8.28 10.68
N ASN A 64 22.08 -7.55 11.77
CA ASN A 64 22.53 -7.95 13.11
C ASN A 64 21.47 -8.74 13.91
N ALA A 65 20.24 -8.87 13.40
CA ALA A 65 19.13 -9.46 14.16
C ALA A 65 19.39 -10.92 14.57
N ALA A 66 20.04 -11.71 13.70
CA ALA A 66 20.45 -13.07 14.04
C ALA A 66 21.48 -13.08 15.20
N GLN A 67 22.48 -12.20 15.15
CA GLN A 67 23.49 -12.09 16.21
C GLN A 67 22.85 -11.65 17.54
N ASP A 68 21.95 -10.66 17.50
CA ASP A 68 21.25 -10.16 18.68
C ASP A 68 20.37 -11.23 19.32
N PHE A 69 19.68 -12.03 18.50
CA PHE A 69 18.91 -13.18 18.96
C PHE A 69 19.79 -14.21 19.68
N PHE A 70 20.92 -14.63 19.08
CA PHE A 70 21.83 -15.57 19.72
C PHE A 70 22.45 -15.00 21.00
N ASN A 71 22.81 -13.71 21.03
CA ASN A 71 23.28 -13.02 22.22
C ASN A 71 22.21 -13.02 23.33
N MET A 72 20.94 -12.82 22.98
CA MET A 72 19.83 -12.90 23.93
C MET A 72 19.69 -14.31 24.50
N MET A 73 19.76 -15.35 23.65
CA MET A 73 19.65 -16.74 24.08
C MET A 73 20.81 -17.17 24.98
N ASP A 74 22.02 -16.67 24.70
CA ASP A 74 23.20 -16.88 25.54
C ASP A 74 23.03 -16.25 26.92
N ARG A 75 22.58 -14.99 26.99
CA ARG A 75 22.27 -14.32 28.27
C ARG A 75 21.17 -15.03 29.07
N ARG A 76 20.26 -15.74 28.41
CA ARG A 76 19.23 -16.57 29.05
C ARG A 76 19.76 -17.92 29.55
N GLY A 77 21.03 -18.24 29.28
CA GLY A 77 21.65 -19.50 29.66
C GLY A 77 21.26 -20.69 28.79
N PHE A 78 20.69 -20.46 27.60
CA PHE A 78 20.18 -21.53 26.74
C PHE A 78 21.28 -22.51 26.30
N PHE A 79 22.50 -22.01 26.09
CA PHE A 79 23.64 -22.79 25.63
C PHE A 79 24.48 -23.43 26.75
N THR A 80 24.01 -23.37 28.01
CA THR A 80 24.71 -23.97 29.15
C THR A 80 24.44 -25.48 29.28
N ARG A 81 25.34 -26.20 29.96
CA ARG A 81 25.21 -27.65 30.23
C ARG A 81 23.94 -27.91 31.04
N GLY A 82 22.91 -28.45 30.39
CA GLY A 82 21.58 -28.70 30.98
C GLY A 82 20.42 -27.98 30.28
N GLY A 83 20.72 -27.15 29.26
CA GLY A 83 19.72 -26.54 28.38
C GLY A 83 19.10 -27.52 27.37
N ALA A 84 18.33 -26.97 26.44
CA ALA A 84 17.75 -27.74 25.34
C ALA A 84 18.85 -28.25 24.39
N ASN A 85 18.65 -29.44 23.83
CA ASN A 85 19.59 -30.04 22.87
C ASN A 85 19.62 -29.31 21.52
N GLU A 86 18.61 -28.50 21.24
CA GLU A 86 18.42 -27.83 19.95
C GLU A 86 17.69 -26.51 20.18
N LEU A 87 18.06 -25.50 19.40
CA LEU A 87 17.32 -24.26 19.25
C LEU A 87 16.54 -24.34 17.95
N GLN A 88 15.21 -24.19 18.01
CA GLN A 88 14.35 -24.27 16.84
C GLN A 88 14.06 -22.87 16.28
N ALA A 89 13.56 -22.83 15.05
CA ALA A 89 13.16 -21.58 14.43
C ALA A 89 11.89 -20.99 15.05
N ARG A 90 11.12 -21.77 15.83
CA ARG A 90 10.00 -21.27 16.62
C ARG A 90 10.43 -20.13 17.55
N GLU A 91 11.54 -20.31 18.27
CA GLU A 91 12.09 -19.30 19.18
C GLU A 91 12.48 -18.03 18.45
N TRP A 92 13.07 -18.19 17.25
CA TRP A 92 13.36 -17.06 16.36
C TRP A 92 12.10 -16.32 15.94
N ASN A 93 11.07 -17.05 15.49
CA ASN A 93 9.83 -16.44 15.03
C ASN A 93 9.15 -15.64 16.15
N PHE A 94 9.14 -16.14 17.38
CA PHE A 94 8.63 -15.40 18.54
C PHE A 94 9.45 -14.15 18.85
N TYR A 95 10.77 -14.22 18.74
CA TYR A 95 11.64 -13.07 18.95
C TYR A 95 11.42 -11.99 17.88
N TYR A 96 11.30 -12.39 16.62
CA TYR A 96 11.27 -11.47 15.48
C TYR A 96 9.88 -10.87 15.21
N GLN A 97 8.81 -11.56 15.59
CA GLN A 97 7.43 -11.10 15.37
C GLN A 97 7.18 -9.62 15.77
N PRO A 98 7.49 -9.16 16.99
CA PRO A 98 7.22 -7.77 17.36
C PRO A 98 8.01 -6.75 16.54
N ILE A 99 9.24 -7.10 16.13
CA ILE A 99 10.09 -6.24 15.28
C ILE A 99 9.46 -6.11 13.89
N PHE A 100 8.99 -7.24 13.35
CA PHE A 100 8.33 -7.27 12.06
C PHE A 100 7.00 -6.50 12.04
N GLU A 101 6.17 -6.65 13.07
CA GLU A 101 4.92 -5.91 13.23
C GLU A 101 5.14 -4.40 13.34
N GLN A 102 6.22 -3.97 14.00
CA GLN A 102 6.59 -2.56 14.03
C GLN A 102 6.98 -2.06 12.64
N TYR A 103 7.82 -2.79 11.93
CA TYR A 103 8.22 -2.44 10.57
C TYR A 103 7.02 -2.33 9.61
N GLN A 104 6.07 -3.27 9.68
CA GLN A 104 4.84 -3.19 8.86
C GLN A 104 4.03 -1.94 9.16
N ARG A 105 3.89 -1.56 10.44
CA ARG A 105 3.17 -0.35 10.84
C ARG A 105 3.84 0.92 10.30
N GLU A 106 5.16 0.98 10.33
CA GLU A 106 5.92 2.11 9.79
C GLU A 106 5.76 2.22 8.26
N GLN A 107 5.84 1.09 7.55
CA GLN A 107 5.59 1.02 6.11
C GLN A 107 4.18 1.48 5.73
N GLU A 108 3.16 1.00 6.44
CA GLU A 108 1.78 1.44 6.20
C GLU A 108 1.59 2.93 6.50
N ALA A 109 2.19 3.44 7.57
CA ALA A 109 2.11 4.86 7.92
C ALA A 109 2.77 5.73 6.83
N ALA A 110 3.94 5.32 6.33
CA ALA A 110 4.62 6.00 5.24
C ALA A 110 3.80 5.97 3.95
N ALA A 111 3.23 4.82 3.58
CA ALA A 111 2.36 4.68 2.41
C ALA A 111 1.12 5.58 2.51
N ARG A 112 0.48 5.65 3.69
CA ARG A 112 -0.65 6.55 3.94
C ARG A 112 -0.25 8.02 3.89
N ALA A 113 0.94 8.39 4.35
CA ALA A 113 1.46 9.74 4.23
C ALA A 113 1.71 10.12 2.76
N ALA A 114 2.35 9.24 1.99
CA ALA A 114 2.60 9.44 0.57
C ALA A 114 1.28 9.55 -0.23
N ALA A 115 0.28 8.71 0.07
CA ALA A 115 -1.02 8.78 -0.57
C ALA A 115 -1.75 10.11 -0.31
N ARG A 116 -1.66 10.63 0.92
CA ARG A 116 -2.23 11.95 1.27
C ARG A 116 -1.53 13.09 0.51
N ALA A 117 -0.20 13.10 0.50
CA ALA A 117 0.56 14.10 -0.24
C ALA A 117 0.22 14.10 -1.74
N ALA A 118 0.13 12.90 -2.35
CA ALA A 118 -0.26 12.77 -3.75
C ALA A 118 -1.71 13.24 -4.03
N GLN A 119 -2.62 13.12 -3.06
CA GLN A 119 -3.97 13.63 -3.19
C GLN A 119 -4.00 15.16 -3.11
N GLU A 120 -3.28 15.75 -2.16
CA GLU A 120 -3.17 17.21 -2.01
C GLU A 120 -2.57 17.86 -3.27
N GLU A 121 -1.55 17.25 -3.88
CA GLU A 121 -0.98 17.71 -5.15
C GLU A 121 -2.00 17.65 -6.29
N ARG A 122 -2.80 16.58 -6.39
CA ARG A 122 -3.85 16.45 -7.40
C ARG A 122 -4.95 17.50 -7.22
N GLU A 123 -5.35 17.76 -5.98
CA GLU A 123 -6.36 18.79 -5.66
C GLU A 123 -5.83 20.21 -5.90
N ALA A 124 -4.54 20.47 -5.63
CA ALA A 124 -3.89 21.73 -5.97
C ALA A 124 -3.82 21.94 -7.50
N ALA A 125 -3.42 20.91 -8.25
CA ALA A 125 -3.38 20.96 -9.71
C ALA A 125 -4.78 21.15 -10.31
N ALA A 126 -5.80 20.48 -9.77
CA ALA A 126 -7.18 20.64 -10.22
C ALA A 126 -7.71 22.06 -9.97
N ARG A 127 -7.37 22.67 -8.83
CA ARG A 127 -7.73 24.06 -8.53
C ARG A 127 -7.03 25.05 -9.46
N ALA A 128 -5.73 24.88 -9.69
CA ALA A 128 -4.99 25.72 -10.64
C ALA A 128 -5.58 25.64 -12.06
N ALA A 129 -5.94 24.44 -12.53
CA ALA A 129 -6.58 24.26 -13.83
C ALA A 129 -7.98 24.92 -13.90
N GLN A 130 -8.75 24.90 -12.81
CA GLN A 130 -10.04 25.59 -12.75
C GLN A 130 -9.87 27.12 -12.76
N GLU A 131 -8.86 27.66 -12.09
CA GLU A 131 -8.56 29.09 -12.10
C GLU A 131 -8.11 29.58 -13.48
N GLU A 132 -7.28 28.81 -14.20
CA GLU A 132 -6.91 29.10 -15.59
C GLU A 132 -8.15 29.11 -16.51
N GLN A 133 -9.02 28.11 -16.43
CA GLN A 133 -10.25 28.08 -17.22
C GLN A 133 -11.21 29.22 -16.87
N ALA A 134 -11.35 29.56 -15.59
CA ALA A 134 -12.18 30.68 -15.15
C ALA A 134 -11.62 32.03 -15.62
N GLY A 135 -10.30 32.19 -15.67
CA GLY A 135 -9.64 33.37 -16.23
C GLY A 135 -9.80 33.49 -17.76
N GLU A 136 -9.79 32.37 -18.47
CA GLU A 136 -9.99 32.32 -19.93
C GLU A 136 -11.44 32.67 -20.30
N HIS A 137 -12.43 32.12 -19.58
CA HIS A 137 -13.85 32.46 -19.76
C HIS A 137 -14.25 33.84 -19.23
N ALA A 138 -13.50 34.44 -18.30
CA ALA A 138 -13.76 35.82 -17.85
C ALA A 138 -13.48 36.87 -18.95
N SER A 139 -12.78 36.51 -20.02
CA SER A 139 -12.59 37.37 -21.21
C SER A 139 -13.75 37.30 -22.21
N GLU A 140 -14.67 36.35 -22.05
CA GLU A 140 -15.91 36.24 -22.82
C GLU A 140 -17.02 37.07 -22.17
N ASP A 141 -16.84 38.39 -22.12
CA ASP A 141 -17.88 39.30 -21.64
C ASP A 141 -19.16 39.06 -22.48
N PRO A 142 -20.29 38.66 -21.86
CA PRO A 142 -21.53 38.41 -22.58
C PRO A 142 -22.02 39.65 -23.34
N ALA A 143 -21.62 40.86 -22.93
CA ALA A 143 -21.88 42.09 -23.67
C ALA A 143 -21.08 42.17 -24.99
N VAL A 144 -19.83 41.66 -25.01
CA VAL A 144 -19.00 41.58 -26.22
C VAL A 144 -19.55 40.53 -27.19
N TRP A 145 -19.98 39.37 -26.68
CA TRP A 145 -20.67 38.36 -27.48
C TRP A 145 -22.02 38.84 -28.02
N ALA A 146 -22.81 39.55 -27.20
CA ALA A 146 -24.07 40.14 -27.64
C ALA A 146 -23.86 41.22 -28.72
N ALA A 147 -22.80 42.04 -28.59
CA ALA A 147 -22.43 43.02 -29.60
C ALA A 147 -21.96 42.36 -30.91
N ALA A 148 -21.13 41.31 -30.83
CA ALA A 148 -20.66 40.56 -32.00
C ALA A 148 -21.80 39.86 -32.75
N LEU A 149 -22.74 39.21 -32.02
CA LEU A 149 -23.91 38.59 -32.63
C LEU A 149 -24.89 39.61 -33.23
N SER A 150 -25.04 40.79 -32.60
CA SER A 150 -25.86 41.87 -33.14
C SER A 150 -25.26 42.48 -34.42
N ALA A 151 -23.93 42.60 -34.50
CA ALA A 151 -23.24 43.05 -35.70
C ALA A 151 -23.42 42.05 -36.87
N TRP A 152 -23.37 40.75 -36.57
CA TRP A 152 -23.55 39.70 -37.59
C TRP A 152 -25.00 39.58 -38.09
N GLY A 153 -25.98 39.91 -37.25
CA GLY A 153 -27.39 40.01 -37.64
C GLY A 153 -27.70 41.17 -38.61
N ALA A 154 -26.88 42.22 -38.62
CA ALA A 154 -27.04 43.38 -39.50
C ALA A 154 -26.51 43.15 -40.93
N GLU A 155 -25.62 42.18 -41.12
CA GLU A 155 -25.04 41.81 -42.41
C GLU A 155 -25.75 40.62 -43.09
N ARG A 156 -27.07 40.46 -42.90
CA ARG A 156 -27.82 39.54 -43.77
C ARG A 156 -27.96 40.16 -45.16
N PRO A 157 -27.34 39.59 -46.22
CA PRO A 157 -27.64 40.02 -47.58
C PRO A 157 -29.12 39.82 -47.84
N GLN A 158 -29.81 40.89 -48.27
CA GLN A 158 -31.20 40.82 -48.69
C GLN A 158 -31.33 39.69 -49.73
N ALA A 159 -32.11 38.67 -49.39
CA ALA A 159 -32.39 37.58 -50.31
C ALA A 159 -32.96 38.16 -51.62
N PRO A 160 -32.44 37.76 -52.80
CA PRO A 160 -32.96 38.26 -54.05
C PRO A 160 -34.43 37.85 -54.20
N ARG A 161 -35.29 38.87 -54.39
CA ARG A 161 -36.70 38.75 -54.77
C ARG A 161 -36.79 37.86 -56.02
N ARG A 162 -37.09 36.57 -55.85
CA ARG A 162 -37.37 35.68 -56.97
C ARG A 162 -38.76 36.00 -57.52
N SER A 163 -38.75 36.73 -58.62
CA SER A 163 -39.87 37.01 -59.50
C SER A 163 -40.51 35.74 -60.04
N ARG A 164 -41.80 35.62 -59.75
CA ARG A 164 -42.86 34.91 -60.46
C ARG A 164 -42.61 34.81 -61.98
N TRP A 165 -42.38 33.61 -62.50
CA TRP A 165 -42.63 33.27 -63.90
C TRP A 165 -43.35 31.93 -64.00
N TRP A 166 -44.47 31.99 -64.71
CA TRP A 166 -45.34 30.90 -65.15
C TRP A 166 -44.91 30.42 -66.56
N ARG A 167 -45.39 29.21 -66.90
CA ARG A 167 -45.58 28.59 -68.24
C ARG A 167 -44.47 27.70 -68.79
N GLY A 168 -44.95 26.54 -69.22
CA GLY A 168 -44.31 25.50 -70.02
C GLY A 168 -45.16 24.26 -69.88
#